data_AF-A0A147HRJ6-F1
#
_entry.id   AF-A0A147HRJ6-F1
#
_cell.length_a   1.000
_cell.length_b   1.000
_cell.length_c   1.000
_cell.angle_alpha   90.00
_cell.angle_beta   90.00
_cell.angle_gamma   90.00
#
_symmetry.space_group_name_H-M   'P 1'
#
loop_
_entity.id
_entity.type
_entity.pdbx_description
1 polymer ?
#
loop_
_entity_poly.entity_id
_entity_poly.type
_entity_poly.pdbx_seq_one_letter_code
_entity_poly.pdbx_strand_id
1 'polypeptide(L)'
;GDIAEGLGEDDRVLLVGSGLTAIDAALLLDASGFGGRTVAISRRGLAPRRHAETPPVTPLRERPAASLSALVRHVRCAAQEQGWRGAVDALRPVTQMMWGAADGATRARFLRHVRPYWDVHRHRLAPSVADRVDGLVEAGRLSIAGGKLVRVEPDGQGALVHWRPRGSDGVETLQVARIVNCTGPQGDLLRSREPLIRQLIGDGMIRPDALRIGLEVDAQSHVVAADGGVDDRLYCIGPMTRGGLWEVVAVPDLRQQNWELARRLAHAQWVGGEGL
;
A
#
# COMPACT_ATOMS: atom_id res chain seq x y z
N GLY A 1 9.89 -9.43 -16.84
CA GLY A 1 9.33 -10.13 -18.01
C GLY A 1 8.04 -9.45 -18.39
N ASP A 2 7.70 -9.47 -19.67
CA ASP A 2 6.42 -8.96 -20.15
C ASP A 2 5.30 -9.87 -19.62
N ILE A 3 4.35 -9.28 -18.88
CA ILE A 3 3.25 -10.04 -18.28
C ILE A 3 2.24 -10.53 -19.31
N ALA A 4 2.27 -10.04 -20.55
CA ALA A 4 1.41 -10.51 -21.64
C ALA A 4 2.05 -11.60 -22.54
N GLU A 5 3.36 -11.81 -22.43
CA GLU A 5 4.11 -12.72 -23.31
C GLU A 5 3.52 -14.13 -23.35
N GLY A 6 3.20 -14.65 -24.53
CA GLY A 6 2.72 -16.02 -24.72
C GLY A 6 1.27 -16.28 -24.29
N LEU A 7 0.48 -15.23 -24.03
CA LEU A 7 -0.95 -15.36 -23.72
C LEU A 7 -1.80 -15.32 -24.99
N GLY A 8 -2.81 -16.19 -25.07
CA GLY A 8 -3.84 -16.22 -26.11
C GLY A 8 -5.12 -15.46 -25.72
N GLU A 9 -6.08 -15.38 -26.65
CA GLU A 9 -7.34 -14.62 -26.45
C GLU A 9 -8.30 -15.27 -25.43
N ASP A 10 -8.21 -16.58 -25.21
CA ASP A 10 -9.05 -17.31 -24.25
C ASP A 10 -8.43 -17.42 -22.85
N ASP A 11 -7.19 -16.95 -22.69
CA ASP A 11 -6.45 -17.10 -21.45
C ASP A 11 -7.02 -16.21 -20.33
N ARG A 12 -6.69 -16.64 -19.10
CA ARG A 12 -7.00 -15.90 -17.89
C ARG A 12 -5.73 -15.51 -17.15
N VAL A 13 -5.67 -14.26 -16.71
CA VAL A 13 -4.61 -13.75 -15.85
C VAL A 13 -5.16 -13.43 -14.47
N LEU A 14 -4.55 -14.00 -13.43
CA LEU A 14 -4.84 -13.66 -12.04
C LEU A 14 -3.90 -12.56 -11.55
N LEU A 15 -4.47 -11.47 -11.05
CA LEU A 15 -3.76 -10.45 -10.27
C LEU A 15 -4.00 -10.73 -8.78
N VAL A 16 -2.93 -11.01 -8.03
CA VAL A 16 -3.01 -11.24 -6.58
C VAL A 16 -2.93 -9.90 -5.87
N GLY A 17 -4.08 -9.29 -5.61
CA GLY A 17 -4.21 -7.91 -5.13
C GLY A 17 -5.14 -7.11 -6.04
N SER A 18 -5.63 -5.99 -5.52
CA SER A 18 -6.54 -5.09 -6.25
C SER A 18 -6.21 -3.61 -6.01
N GLY A 19 -4.98 -3.30 -5.59
CA GLY A 19 -4.48 -1.94 -5.40
C GLY A 19 -3.93 -1.33 -6.69
N LEU A 20 -3.21 -0.20 -6.59
CA LEU A 20 -2.65 0.50 -7.77
C LEU A 20 -1.81 -0.42 -8.67
N THR A 21 -0.93 -1.26 -8.10
CA THR A 21 -0.12 -2.22 -8.87
C THR A 21 -0.96 -3.20 -9.68
N ALA A 22 -2.15 -3.57 -9.21
CA ALA A 22 -3.06 -4.43 -9.98
C ALA A 22 -3.72 -3.65 -11.13
N ILE A 23 -4.03 -2.38 -10.91
CA ILE A 23 -4.53 -1.49 -11.97
C ILE A 23 -3.47 -1.30 -13.06
N ASP A 24 -2.23 -1.03 -12.68
CA ASP A 24 -1.11 -0.89 -13.62
C ASP A 24 -0.91 -2.18 -14.42
N ALA A 25 -0.96 -3.34 -13.77
CA ALA A 25 -0.85 -4.63 -14.45
C ALA A 25 -2.01 -4.89 -15.42
N ALA A 26 -3.26 -4.58 -15.03
CA ALA A 26 -4.41 -4.74 -15.91
C ALA A 26 -4.33 -3.82 -17.14
N LEU A 27 -3.91 -2.57 -16.96
CA LEU A 27 -3.73 -1.62 -18.05
C LEU A 27 -2.54 -1.95 -18.95
N LEU A 28 -1.49 -2.56 -18.39
CA LEU A 28 -0.36 -3.06 -19.17
C LEU A 28 -0.78 -4.25 -20.04
N LEU A 29 -1.52 -5.22 -19.49
CA LEU A 29 -2.09 -6.33 -20.27
C LEU A 29 -2.97 -5.80 -21.41
N ASP A 30 -3.85 -4.85 -21.12
CA ASP A 30 -4.70 -4.21 -22.14
C ASP A 30 -3.87 -3.49 -23.22
N ALA A 31 -2.86 -2.72 -22.82
CA ALA A 31 -1.97 -2.00 -23.74
C ALA A 31 -1.13 -2.95 -24.62
N SER A 32 -0.81 -4.15 -24.11
CA SER A 32 -0.13 -5.20 -24.89
C SER A 32 -1.07 -5.96 -25.85
N GLY A 33 -2.35 -5.59 -25.91
CA GLY A 33 -3.34 -6.21 -26.80
C GLY A 33 -3.91 -7.53 -26.29
N PHE A 34 -3.73 -7.88 -25.00
CA PHE A 34 -4.23 -9.13 -24.44
C PHE A 34 -5.77 -9.15 -24.41
N GLY A 35 -6.40 -9.89 -25.34
CA GLY A 35 -7.86 -9.96 -25.48
C GLY A 35 -8.60 -10.76 -24.40
N GLY A 36 -7.87 -11.56 -23.61
CA GLY A 36 -8.46 -12.47 -22.62
C GLY A 36 -8.97 -11.80 -21.34
N ARG A 37 -9.18 -12.61 -20.30
CA ARG A 37 -9.83 -12.17 -19.05
C ARG A 37 -8.83 -11.98 -17.93
N THR A 38 -8.93 -10.85 -17.24
CA THR A 38 -8.15 -10.56 -16.05
C THR A 38 -9.03 -10.63 -14.80
N VAL A 39 -8.57 -11.33 -13.76
CA VAL A 39 -9.26 -11.45 -12.47
C VAL A 39 -8.34 -10.93 -11.38
N ALA A 40 -8.74 -9.88 -10.67
CA ALA A 40 -8.02 -9.36 -9.52
C ALA A 40 -8.66 -9.85 -8.21
N ILE A 41 -7.94 -10.66 -7.45
CA ILE A 41 -8.42 -11.19 -6.15
C ILE A 41 -7.67 -10.52 -5.01
N SER A 42 -8.40 -9.91 -4.07
CA SER A 42 -7.84 -9.42 -2.81
C SER A 42 -8.74 -9.73 -1.63
N ARG A 43 -8.22 -9.65 -0.40
CA ARG A 43 -8.96 -10.00 0.84
C ARG A 43 -10.33 -9.35 0.99
N ARG A 44 -10.51 -8.15 0.43
CA ARG A 44 -11.75 -7.36 0.54
C ARG A 44 -12.36 -6.98 -0.81
N GLY A 45 -11.68 -7.25 -1.94
CA GLY A 45 -12.17 -6.89 -3.28
C GLY A 45 -12.32 -5.38 -3.47
N LEU A 46 -11.50 -4.57 -2.78
CA LEU A 46 -11.58 -3.11 -2.86
C LEU A 46 -10.65 -2.61 -3.97
N ALA A 47 -11.14 -1.70 -4.80
CA ALA A 47 -10.35 -1.01 -5.82
C ALA A 47 -10.06 0.45 -5.40
N PRO A 48 -8.89 1.01 -5.78
CA PRO A 48 -8.59 2.44 -5.71
C PRO A 48 -9.76 3.30 -6.18
N ARG A 49 -10.09 4.34 -5.42
CA ARG A 49 -11.19 5.25 -5.76
C ARG A 49 -10.76 6.25 -6.83
N ARG A 50 -11.70 6.62 -7.70
CA ARG A 50 -11.54 7.71 -8.68
C ARG A 50 -11.21 9.03 -7.98
N HIS A 51 -10.21 9.74 -8.48
CA HIS A 51 -9.94 11.13 -8.13
C HIS A 51 -11.01 12.04 -8.74
N ALA A 52 -11.38 13.09 -8.02
CA ALA A 52 -12.21 14.16 -8.55
C ALA A 52 -11.80 15.45 -7.84
N GLU A 53 -12.00 16.57 -8.52
CA GLU A 53 -11.88 17.87 -7.88
C GLU A 53 -12.79 17.91 -6.65
N THR A 54 -12.24 18.46 -5.57
CA THR A 54 -12.93 18.60 -4.30
C THR A 54 -12.76 20.06 -3.88
N PRO A 55 -13.79 20.71 -3.32
CA PRO A 55 -13.64 22.04 -2.75
C PRO A 55 -12.47 22.09 -1.75
N PRO A 56 -11.89 23.28 -1.50
CA PRO A 56 -10.89 23.44 -0.45
C PRO A 56 -11.41 22.89 0.88
N VAL A 57 -10.60 22.06 1.51
CA VAL A 57 -10.94 21.40 2.78
C VAL A 57 -10.08 22.00 3.87
N THR A 58 -10.70 22.34 5.01
CA THR A 58 -9.96 22.79 6.19
C THR A 58 -9.19 21.61 6.79
N PRO A 59 -7.85 21.63 6.80
CA PRO A 59 -7.07 20.56 7.39
C PRO A 59 -7.25 20.52 8.91
N LEU A 60 -7.32 19.30 9.46
CA LEU A 60 -7.26 19.11 10.91
C LEU A 60 -5.86 19.44 11.41
N ARG A 61 -5.81 20.12 12.58
CA ARG A 61 -4.56 20.45 13.27
C ARG A 61 -4.30 19.53 14.45
N GLU A 62 -5.35 18.86 14.94
CA GLU A 62 -5.31 18.00 16.12
C GLU A 62 -6.02 16.68 15.83
N ARG A 63 -5.78 15.70 16.70
CA ARG A 63 -6.40 14.38 16.62
C ARG A 63 -7.89 14.50 16.98
N PRO A 64 -8.83 14.16 16.08
CA PRO A 64 -10.25 14.43 16.33
C PRO A 64 -10.92 13.44 17.30
N ALA A 65 -10.28 12.30 17.60
CA ALA A 65 -10.78 11.35 18.58
C ALA A 65 -9.69 10.42 19.15
N ALA A 66 -9.83 10.03 20.41
CA ALA A 66 -8.82 9.25 21.15
C ALA A 66 -8.74 7.75 20.77
N SER A 67 -9.81 7.15 20.26
CA SER A 67 -9.81 5.72 19.89
C SER A 67 -9.91 5.51 18.38
N LEU A 68 -9.36 4.42 17.88
CA LEU A 68 -9.41 4.10 16.44
C LEU A 68 -10.84 3.99 15.91
N SER A 69 -11.77 3.42 16.67
CA SER A 69 -13.19 3.32 16.28
C SER A 69 -13.85 4.68 16.23
N ALA A 70 -13.55 5.57 17.18
CA ALA A 70 -14.06 6.93 17.18
C ALA A 70 -13.48 7.77 16.02
N LEU A 71 -12.21 7.57 15.66
CA LEU A 71 -11.60 8.18 14.47
C LEU A 71 -12.31 7.74 13.19
N VAL A 72 -12.55 6.43 13.02
CA VAL A 72 -13.30 5.91 11.87
C VAL A 72 -14.72 6.49 11.83
N ARG A 73 -15.40 6.59 12.98
CA ARG A 73 -16.73 7.23 13.06
C ARG A 73 -16.67 8.71 12.66
N HIS A 74 -15.70 9.47 13.17
CA HIS A 74 -15.51 10.88 12.82
C HIS A 74 -15.33 11.06 11.31
N VAL A 75 -14.44 10.28 10.68
CA VAL A 75 -14.23 10.35 9.22
C VAL A 75 -15.51 9.98 8.45
N ARG A 76 -16.29 9.01 8.93
CA ARG A 76 -17.58 8.66 8.32
C ARG A 76 -18.62 9.77 8.44
N CYS A 77 -18.69 10.46 9.57
CA CYS A 77 -19.58 11.61 9.76
C CYS A 77 -19.17 12.77 8.85
N ALA A 78 -17.90 13.16 8.88
CA ALA A 78 -17.37 14.19 7.97
C ALA A 78 -17.61 13.83 6.50
N ALA A 79 -17.49 12.55 6.13
CA ALA A 79 -17.75 12.11 4.76
C ALA A 79 -19.21 12.33 4.30
N GLN A 80 -20.19 12.38 5.22
CA GLN A 80 -21.57 12.72 4.90
C GLN A 80 -21.76 14.22 4.65
N GLU A 81 -20.97 15.07 5.31
CA GLU A 81 -21.09 16.52 5.26
C GLU A 81 -20.33 17.14 4.09
N GLN A 82 -19.07 16.73 3.89
CA GLN A 82 -18.15 17.32 2.91
C GLN A 82 -17.65 16.33 1.85
N GLY A 83 -18.27 15.14 1.79
CA GLY A 83 -17.83 14.06 0.93
C GLY A 83 -16.59 13.33 1.48
N TRP A 84 -16.43 12.08 1.07
CA TRP A 84 -15.35 11.22 1.58
C TRP A 84 -13.94 11.75 1.24
N ARG A 85 -13.77 12.42 0.10
CA ARG A 85 -12.46 12.97 -0.34
C ARG A 85 -11.98 14.00 0.65
N GLY A 86 -12.84 14.98 0.94
CA GLY A 86 -12.55 16.02 1.92
C GLY A 86 -12.32 15.43 3.31
N ALA A 87 -13.15 14.48 3.75
CA ALA A 87 -12.95 13.83 5.06
C ALA A 87 -11.59 13.14 5.20
N VAL A 88 -11.12 12.47 4.15
CA VAL A 88 -9.79 11.81 4.14
C VAL A 88 -8.68 12.86 4.03
N ASP A 89 -8.84 13.86 3.17
CA ASP A 89 -7.82 14.89 2.91
C ASP A 89 -7.61 15.80 4.14
N ALA A 90 -8.68 16.10 4.89
CA ALA A 90 -8.62 16.85 6.14
C ALA A 90 -7.76 16.16 7.21
N LEU A 91 -7.74 14.82 7.22
CA LEU A 91 -7.02 14.03 8.23
C LEU A 91 -5.51 13.94 7.95
N ARG A 92 -5.09 14.15 6.70
CA ARG A 92 -3.70 13.90 6.25
C ARG A 92 -2.63 14.57 7.11
N PRO A 93 -2.75 15.85 7.52
CA PRO A 93 -1.70 16.52 8.28
C PRO A 93 -1.44 15.92 9.66
N VAL A 94 -2.40 15.17 10.22
CA VAL A 94 -2.31 14.59 11.56
C VAL A 94 -2.08 13.08 11.56
N THR A 95 -1.97 12.42 10.40
CA THR A 95 -1.83 10.95 10.32
C THR A 95 -0.54 10.44 10.96
N GLN A 96 0.60 11.08 10.67
CA GLN A 96 1.89 10.69 11.23
C GLN A 96 1.92 10.90 12.75
N MET A 97 1.40 12.03 13.25
CA MET A 97 1.29 12.30 14.68
C MET A 97 0.40 11.24 15.38
N MET A 98 -0.76 10.93 14.81
CA MET A 98 -1.64 9.89 15.36
C MET A 98 -0.99 8.50 15.35
N TRP A 99 -0.20 8.18 14.32
CA TRP A 99 0.55 6.94 14.24
C TRP A 99 1.64 6.87 15.30
N GLY A 100 2.45 7.92 15.43
CA GLY A 100 3.50 8.06 16.44
C GLY A 100 2.96 7.88 17.85
N ALA A 101 1.81 8.50 18.17
CA ALA A 101 1.16 8.41 19.47
C ALA A 101 0.40 7.09 19.73
N ALA A 102 0.19 6.24 18.71
CA ALA A 102 -0.55 4.99 18.87
C ALA A 102 0.33 3.88 19.45
N ASP A 103 -0.22 3.12 20.40
CA ASP A 103 0.40 1.89 20.91
C ASP A 103 0.42 0.78 19.85
N GLY A 104 1.23 -0.26 20.10
CA GLY A 104 1.37 -1.39 19.17
C GLY A 104 0.04 -2.09 18.86
N ALA A 105 -0.84 -2.22 19.86
CA ALA A 105 -2.16 -2.82 19.68
C ALA A 105 -3.06 -1.99 18.73
N THR A 106 -3.05 -0.67 18.86
CA THR A 106 -3.81 0.25 18.00
C THR A 106 -3.25 0.24 16.58
N ARG A 107 -1.93 0.30 16.42
CA ARG A 107 -1.29 0.22 15.09
C ARG A 107 -1.60 -1.11 14.40
N ALA A 108 -1.50 -2.24 15.12
CA ALA A 108 -1.86 -3.56 14.58
C ALA A 108 -3.35 -3.63 14.17
N ARG A 109 -4.26 -3.07 14.97
CA ARG A 109 -5.68 -2.97 14.63
C ARG A 109 -5.92 -2.10 13.39
N PHE A 110 -5.23 -0.96 13.28
CA PHE A 110 -5.30 -0.10 12.09
C PHE A 110 -4.88 -0.87 10.84
N LEU A 111 -3.72 -1.53 10.85
CA LEU A 111 -3.22 -2.29 9.71
C LEU A 111 -4.16 -3.43 9.28
N ARG A 112 -4.80 -4.09 10.24
CA ARG A 112 -5.73 -5.20 9.97
C ARG A 112 -7.07 -4.70 9.43
N HIS A 113 -7.62 -3.66 10.02
CA HIS A 113 -9.02 -3.28 9.86
C HIS A 113 -9.26 -2.04 9.01
N VAL A 114 -8.40 -1.04 9.13
CA VAL A 114 -8.60 0.29 8.55
C VAL A 114 -7.76 0.50 7.30
N ARG A 115 -6.50 0.04 7.30
CA ARG A 115 -5.57 0.20 6.17
C ARG A 115 -6.17 -0.15 4.80
N PRO A 116 -6.89 -1.27 4.59
CA PRO A 116 -7.45 -1.58 3.27
C PRO A 116 -8.44 -0.54 2.75
N TYR A 117 -9.16 0.16 3.64
CA TYR A 117 -10.02 1.27 3.25
C TYR A 117 -9.22 2.55 3.09
N TRP A 118 -8.27 2.83 3.99
CA TRP A 118 -7.39 3.97 3.87
C TRP A 118 -6.69 3.99 2.51
N ASP A 119 -6.03 2.90 2.15
CA ASP A 119 -5.23 2.76 0.93
C ASP A 119 -6.07 3.10 -0.32
N VAL A 120 -7.30 2.57 -0.44
CA VAL A 120 -8.15 2.82 -1.63
C VAL A 120 -8.74 4.23 -1.70
N HIS A 121 -8.92 4.92 -0.58
CA HIS A 121 -9.38 6.31 -0.59
C HIS A 121 -8.20 7.31 -0.71
N ARG A 122 -7.00 6.91 -0.27
CA ARG A 122 -5.81 7.76 -0.27
C ARG A 122 -5.04 7.72 -1.58
N HIS A 123 -4.95 6.55 -2.20
CA HIS A 123 -4.23 6.32 -3.45
C HIS A 123 -5.23 6.21 -4.60
N ARG A 124 -5.62 7.38 -5.12
CA ARG A 124 -6.73 7.53 -6.06
C ARG A 124 -6.27 7.38 -7.51
N LEU A 125 -7.17 6.92 -8.38
CA LEU A 125 -6.94 6.88 -9.83
C LEU A 125 -7.21 8.25 -10.46
N ALA A 126 -6.35 8.70 -11.36
CA ALA A 126 -6.68 9.81 -12.25
C ALA A 126 -7.97 9.50 -13.03
N PRO A 127 -8.82 10.51 -13.36
CA PRO A 127 -10.09 10.26 -14.05
C PRO A 127 -9.95 9.41 -15.31
N SER A 128 -8.98 9.71 -16.19
CA SER A 128 -8.72 8.94 -17.41
C SER A 128 -8.30 7.50 -17.16
N VAL A 129 -7.58 7.24 -16.07
CA VAL A 129 -7.19 5.89 -15.66
C VAL A 129 -8.42 5.12 -15.16
N ALA A 130 -9.27 5.78 -14.37
CA ALA A 130 -10.51 5.19 -13.90
C ALA A 130 -11.46 4.86 -15.07
N ASP A 131 -11.59 5.75 -16.07
CA ASP A 131 -12.42 5.50 -17.26
C ASP A 131 -11.98 4.25 -18.03
N ARG A 132 -10.66 4.05 -18.20
CA ARG A 132 -10.12 2.85 -18.84
C ARG A 132 -10.41 1.57 -18.04
N VAL A 133 -10.25 1.63 -16.72
CA VAL A 133 -10.54 0.50 -15.83
C VAL A 133 -12.03 0.15 -15.86
N ASP A 134 -12.89 1.16 -15.79
CA ASP A 134 -14.35 0.99 -15.85
C ASP A 134 -14.74 0.34 -17.19
N GLY A 135 -14.18 0.81 -18.32
CA GLY A 135 -14.38 0.19 -19.64
C GLY A 135 -13.93 -1.28 -19.73
N LEU A 136 -12.80 -1.64 -19.09
CA LEU A 136 -12.36 -3.05 -19.02
C LEU A 136 -13.32 -3.92 -18.19
N VAL A 137 -13.89 -3.37 -17.12
CA VAL A 137 -14.87 -4.07 -16.29
C VAL A 137 -16.19 -4.24 -17.03
N GLU A 138 -16.68 -3.19 -17.68
CA GLU A 138 -17.91 -3.23 -18.49
C GLU A 138 -17.80 -4.20 -19.67
N ALA A 139 -16.63 -4.28 -20.31
CA ALA A 139 -16.35 -5.24 -21.37
C ALA A 139 -16.14 -6.69 -20.85
N GLY A 140 -16.20 -6.92 -19.54
CA GLY A 140 -15.95 -8.24 -18.93
C GLY A 140 -14.50 -8.72 -19.02
N ARG A 141 -13.56 -7.83 -19.38
CA ARG A 141 -12.12 -8.11 -19.50
C ARG A 141 -11.38 -7.98 -18.16
N LEU A 142 -11.95 -7.26 -17.19
CA LEU A 142 -11.46 -7.19 -15.82
C LEU A 142 -12.57 -7.49 -14.82
N SER A 143 -12.32 -8.38 -13.86
CA SER A 143 -13.18 -8.55 -12.69
C SER A 143 -12.37 -8.39 -11.40
N ILE A 144 -12.99 -7.77 -10.38
CA ILE A 144 -12.37 -7.55 -9.07
C ILE A 144 -13.19 -8.31 -8.03
N ALA A 145 -12.56 -9.24 -7.34
CA ALA A 145 -13.22 -10.13 -6.39
C ALA A 145 -12.59 -10.04 -4.99
N GLY A 146 -13.47 -10.13 -3.99
CA GLY A 146 -13.08 -10.30 -2.60
C GLY A 146 -12.89 -11.76 -2.26
N GLY A 147 -11.75 -12.16 -1.71
CA GLY A 147 -11.51 -13.54 -1.31
C GLY A 147 -10.10 -13.81 -0.81
N LYS A 148 -9.81 -15.07 -0.48
CA LYS A 148 -8.48 -15.54 -0.06
C LYS A 148 -8.05 -16.70 -0.94
N LEU A 149 -6.82 -16.62 -1.47
CA LEU A 149 -6.18 -17.78 -2.09
C LEU A 149 -5.88 -18.84 -1.03
N VAL A 150 -6.30 -20.07 -1.30
CA VAL A 150 -6.13 -21.23 -0.43
C VAL A 150 -4.92 -22.04 -0.87
N ARG A 151 -4.86 -22.36 -2.17
CA ARG A 151 -3.80 -23.16 -2.78
C ARG A 151 -3.65 -22.78 -4.25
N VAL A 152 -2.43 -22.91 -4.77
CA VAL A 152 -2.12 -22.76 -6.19
C VAL A 152 -1.30 -23.97 -6.60
N GLU A 153 -1.68 -24.61 -7.68
CA GLU A 153 -1.02 -25.82 -8.21
C GLU A 153 -0.69 -25.59 -9.69
N PRO A 154 0.52 -25.95 -10.16
CA PRO A 154 0.78 -25.96 -11.59
C PRO A 154 -0.06 -27.05 -12.26
N ASP A 155 -0.61 -26.77 -13.44
CA ASP A 155 -1.47 -27.70 -14.19
C ASP A 155 -0.92 -28.05 -15.60
N GLY A 156 0.33 -27.66 -15.88
CA GLY A 156 1.00 -27.88 -17.16
C GLY A 156 0.72 -26.84 -18.25
N GLN A 157 -0.38 -26.07 -18.15
CA GLN A 157 -0.74 -24.97 -19.06
C GLN A 157 -0.76 -23.60 -18.36
N GLY A 158 -0.59 -23.61 -17.04
CA GLY A 158 -0.58 -22.44 -16.19
C GLY A 158 -0.68 -22.88 -14.73
N ALA A 159 -1.74 -22.43 -14.06
CA ALA A 159 -2.01 -22.79 -12.68
C ALA A 159 -3.51 -22.95 -12.40
N LEU A 160 -3.81 -23.95 -11.58
CA LEU A 160 -5.10 -24.13 -10.95
C LEU A 160 -5.10 -23.42 -9.59
N VAL A 161 -5.95 -22.39 -9.47
CA VAL A 161 -6.03 -21.54 -8.29
C VAL A 161 -7.28 -21.89 -7.49
N HIS A 162 -7.08 -22.40 -6.27
CA HIS A 162 -8.14 -22.62 -5.31
C HIS A 162 -8.26 -21.39 -4.42
N TRP A 163 -9.43 -20.77 -4.41
CA TRP A 163 -9.70 -19.56 -3.65
C TRP A 163 -11.05 -19.62 -2.97
N ARG A 164 -11.18 -18.95 -1.83
CA ARG A 164 -12.44 -18.83 -1.10
C ARG A 164 -12.99 -17.42 -1.27
N PRO A 165 -14.14 -17.25 -1.95
CA PRO A 165 -14.81 -15.97 -2.04
C PRO A 165 -15.14 -15.41 -0.66
N ARG A 166 -15.11 -14.09 -0.55
CA ARG A 166 -15.45 -13.40 0.68
C ARG A 166 -16.94 -13.58 0.96
N GLY A 167 -17.27 -14.02 2.18
CA GLY A 167 -18.67 -14.29 2.58
C GLY A 167 -19.14 -15.70 2.21
N SER A 168 -18.28 -16.54 1.65
CA SER A 168 -18.52 -17.95 1.40
C SER A 168 -17.53 -18.81 2.19
N ASP A 169 -17.99 -20.00 2.61
CA ASP A 169 -17.12 -21.05 3.14
C ASP A 169 -16.62 -22.02 2.04
N GLY A 170 -17.25 -21.99 0.86
CA GLY A 170 -16.90 -22.81 -0.29
C GLY A 170 -15.59 -22.38 -0.95
N VAL A 171 -14.80 -23.36 -1.39
CA VAL A 171 -13.60 -23.14 -2.20
C VAL A 171 -13.98 -23.28 -3.67
N GLU A 172 -13.72 -22.21 -4.43
CA GLU A 172 -13.86 -22.19 -5.87
C GLU A 172 -12.51 -22.43 -6.53
N THR A 173 -12.56 -22.89 -7.78
CA THR A 173 -11.37 -23.17 -8.57
C THR A 173 -11.35 -22.32 -9.83
N LEU A 174 -10.22 -21.69 -10.11
CA LEU A 174 -9.99 -20.84 -11.25
C LEU A 174 -8.70 -21.29 -11.96
N GLN A 175 -8.82 -21.75 -13.20
CA GLN A 175 -7.66 -21.98 -14.05
C GLN A 175 -7.18 -20.65 -14.65
N VAL A 176 -5.87 -20.40 -14.59
CA VAL A 176 -5.22 -19.22 -15.16
C VAL A 176 -3.93 -19.59 -15.87
N ALA A 177 -3.67 -18.95 -17.01
CA ALA A 177 -2.41 -19.08 -17.72
C ALA A 177 -1.27 -18.35 -17.00
N ARG A 178 -1.60 -17.31 -16.21
CA ARG A 178 -0.60 -16.49 -15.51
C ARG A 178 -1.08 -15.94 -14.19
N ILE A 179 -0.15 -15.81 -13.25
CA ILE A 179 -0.36 -15.15 -11.96
C ILE A 179 0.63 -14.00 -11.84
N VAL A 180 0.12 -12.80 -11.61
CA VAL A 180 0.92 -11.60 -11.32
C VAL A 180 0.74 -11.22 -9.85
N ASN A 181 1.84 -11.13 -9.13
CA ASN A 181 1.80 -10.74 -7.72
C ASN A 181 1.65 -9.21 -7.59
N CYS A 182 0.47 -8.77 -7.16
CA CYS A 182 0.13 -7.36 -6.94
C CYS A 182 -0.12 -7.04 -5.45
N THR A 183 0.49 -7.79 -4.52
CA THR A 183 0.27 -7.60 -3.07
C THR A 183 0.98 -6.37 -2.49
N GLY A 184 1.66 -5.59 -3.34
CA GLY A 184 2.49 -4.46 -2.94
C GLY A 184 3.89 -4.90 -2.45
N PRO A 185 4.74 -3.94 -2.05
CA PRO A 185 6.10 -4.23 -1.60
C PRO A 185 6.11 -5.09 -0.33
N GLN A 186 7.04 -6.03 -0.27
CA GLN A 186 7.29 -6.83 0.92
C GLN A 186 7.84 -5.92 2.04
N GLY A 187 7.01 -5.65 3.04
CA GLY A 187 7.42 -4.86 4.21
C GLY A 187 8.15 -5.68 5.28
N ASP A 188 8.01 -7.00 5.28
CA ASP A 188 8.68 -7.88 6.23
C ASP A 188 10.10 -8.19 5.74
N LEU A 189 11.07 -7.48 6.30
CA LEU A 189 12.47 -7.56 5.90
C LEU A 189 13.12 -8.91 6.22
N LEU A 190 12.55 -9.69 7.15
CA LEU A 190 12.99 -11.06 7.42
C LEU A 190 12.70 -12.01 6.25
N ARG A 191 11.80 -11.61 5.35
CA ARG A 191 11.45 -12.35 4.13
C ARG A 191 12.21 -11.84 2.90
N SER A 192 13.07 -10.84 3.07
CA SER A 192 13.86 -10.29 1.98
C SER A 192 14.90 -11.31 1.49
N ARG A 193 15.14 -11.29 0.17
CA ARG A 193 16.23 -12.06 -0.47
C ARG A 193 17.45 -11.20 -0.78
N GLU A 194 17.36 -9.89 -0.56
CA GLU A 194 18.45 -8.94 -0.83
C GLU A 194 19.66 -9.22 0.07
N PRO A 195 20.85 -9.53 -0.48
CA PRO A 195 22.02 -9.93 0.30
C PRO A 195 22.40 -8.92 1.39
N LEU A 196 22.42 -7.62 1.06
CA LEU A 196 22.76 -6.55 2.01
C LEU A 196 21.82 -6.51 3.22
N ILE A 197 20.51 -6.61 2.98
CA ILE A 197 19.50 -6.58 4.06
C ILE A 197 19.66 -7.81 4.96
N ARG A 198 19.88 -8.98 4.37
CA ARG A 198 20.08 -10.23 5.13
C ARG A 198 21.34 -10.17 5.99
N GLN A 199 22.42 -9.63 5.44
CA GLN A 199 23.67 -9.46 6.18
C GLN A 199 23.51 -8.47 7.34
N LEU A 200 22.96 -7.28 7.09
CA LEU A 200 22.76 -6.28 8.15
C LEU A 200 21.87 -6.78 9.29
N ILE A 201 20.84 -7.59 8.99
CA ILE A 201 20.01 -8.25 10.01
C ILE A 201 20.81 -9.33 10.75
N GLY A 202 21.57 -10.15 10.02
CA GLY A 202 22.40 -11.22 10.58
C GLY A 202 23.50 -10.71 11.50
N ASP A 203 24.11 -9.57 11.16
CA ASP A 203 25.14 -8.88 11.94
C ASP A 203 24.54 -8.05 13.09
N GLY A 204 23.21 -8.00 13.20
CA GLY A 204 22.50 -7.25 14.25
C GLY A 204 22.54 -5.72 14.08
N MET A 205 23.00 -5.22 12.94
CA MET A 205 23.12 -3.78 12.66
C MET A 205 21.76 -3.09 12.41
N ILE A 206 20.75 -3.84 11.99
CA ILE A 206 19.39 -3.35 11.79
C ILE A 206 18.38 -4.35 12.35
N ARG A 207 17.24 -3.85 12.85
CA ARG A 207 16.10 -4.71 13.21
C ARG A 207 14.78 -4.30 12.52
N PRO A 208 13.93 -5.28 12.15
CA PRO A 208 12.58 -4.97 11.70
C PRO A 208 11.77 -4.28 12.80
N ASP A 209 10.83 -3.42 12.41
CA ASP A 209 9.87 -2.85 13.37
C ASP A 209 8.92 -3.92 13.92
N ALA A 210 8.30 -3.64 15.07
CA ALA A 210 7.41 -4.58 15.77
C ALA A 210 6.22 -5.09 14.93
N LEU A 211 5.77 -4.33 13.92
CA LEU A 211 4.66 -4.68 13.04
C LEU A 211 5.12 -5.31 11.71
N ARG A 212 6.44 -5.42 11.49
CA ARG A 212 7.08 -5.99 10.28
C ARG A 212 6.60 -5.32 8.99
N ILE A 213 6.59 -4.00 8.99
CA ILE A 213 6.26 -3.16 7.83
C ILE A 213 7.41 -2.27 7.38
N GLY A 214 8.57 -2.40 8.02
CA GLY A 214 9.84 -1.70 7.74
C GLY A 214 10.92 -2.03 8.78
N LEU A 215 11.90 -1.12 8.88
CA LEU A 215 12.89 -1.06 9.95
C LEU A 215 12.41 -0.20 11.09
N GLU A 216 12.94 -0.48 12.26
CA GLU A 216 12.88 0.46 13.37
C GLU A 216 13.94 1.55 13.20
N VAL A 217 13.48 2.80 13.28
CA VAL A 217 14.31 3.99 13.21
C VAL A 217 13.95 4.94 14.34
N ASP A 218 14.92 5.74 14.79
CA ASP A 218 14.65 6.84 15.70
C ASP A 218 13.99 8.04 14.98
N ALA A 219 13.72 9.13 15.71
CA ALA A 219 13.13 10.35 15.15
C ALA A 219 14.07 11.07 14.16
N GLN A 220 15.35 10.69 14.12
CA GLN A 220 16.39 11.24 13.28
C GLN A 220 16.69 10.37 12.05
N SER A 221 15.93 9.27 11.87
CA SER A 221 16.11 8.29 10.80
C SER A 221 17.38 7.44 10.92
N HIS A 222 18.03 7.41 12.09
CA HIS A 222 19.06 6.41 12.37
C HIS A 222 18.41 5.04 12.54
N VAL A 223 19.09 4.00 12.07
CA VAL A 223 18.63 2.63 12.28
C VAL A 223 18.83 2.18 13.72
N VAL A 224 17.91 1.36 14.19
CA VAL A 224 18.04 0.69 15.49
C VAL A 224 18.59 -0.72 15.27
N ALA A 225 19.67 -1.03 15.99
CA ALA A 225 20.33 -2.33 16.02
C ALA A 225 19.52 -3.36 16.85
N ALA A 226 19.88 -4.63 16.75
CA ALA A 226 19.19 -5.73 17.42
C ALA A 226 19.19 -5.59 18.95
N ASP A 227 20.25 -5.03 19.52
CA ASP A 227 20.40 -4.75 20.96
C ASP A 227 19.62 -3.50 21.43
N GLY A 228 19.02 -2.75 20.50
CA GLY A 228 18.32 -1.49 20.77
C GLY A 228 19.20 -0.25 20.74
N GLY A 229 20.50 -0.40 20.48
CA GLY A 229 21.41 0.71 20.19
C GLY A 229 21.05 1.40 18.87
N VAL A 230 21.40 2.68 18.78
CA VAL A 230 21.24 3.47 17.55
C VAL A 230 22.62 3.58 16.88
N ASP A 231 22.68 3.36 15.57
CA ASP A 231 23.89 3.57 14.78
C ASP A 231 23.90 4.99 14.18
N ASP A 232 24.76 5.85 14.70
CA ASP A 232 24.90 7.25 14.28
C ASP A 232 25.45 7.43 12.85
N ARG A 233 25.87 6.34 12.19
CA ARG A 233 26.43 6.34 10.83
C ARG A 233 25.49 5.75 9.80
N LEU A 234 24.47 5.01 10.22
CA LEU A 234 23.56 4.30 9.33
C LEU A 234 22.15 4.87 9.41
N TYR A 235 21.70 5.41 8.29
CA TYR A 235 20.39 6.04 8.15
C TYR A 235 19.48 5.22 7.26
N CYS A 236 18.19 5.20 7.58
CA CYS A 236 17.16 4.64 6.72
C CYS A 236 16.11 5.70 6.42
N ILE A 237 15.79 5.85 5.13
CA ILE A 237 14.76 6.76 4.63
C ILE A 237 13.83 6.01 3.69
N GLY A 238 12.66 6.58 3.46
CA GLY A 238 11.66 6.08 2.54
C GLY A 238 10.77 4.98 3.10
N PRO A 239 10.16 4.14 2.24
CA PRO A 239 9.13 3.18 2.65
C PRO A 239 9.53 2.19 3.75
N MET A 240 10.84 1.99 3.95
CA MET A 240 11.36 1.17 5.02
C MET A 240 11.20 1.80 6.41
N THR A 241 10.90 3.10 6.55
CA THR A 241 10.68 3.73 7.87
C THR A 241 9.22 3.70 8.33
N ARG A 242 8.33 3.03 7.59
CA ARG A 242 6.88 3.05 7.81
C ARG A 242 6.43 2.51 9.17
N GLY A 243 7.28 1.73 9.85
CA GLY A 243 7.05 1.29 11.23
C GLY A 243 6.88 2.47 12.20
N GLY A 244 7.72 3.49 12.06
CA GLY A 244 7.68 4.73 12.84
C GLY A 244 6.94 5.88 12.15
N LEU A 245 7.01 5.95 10.81
CA LEU A 245 6.49 7.06 10.01
C LEU A 245 5.46 6.56 8.98
N TRP A 246 4.18 6.50 9.38
CA TRP A 246 3.11 6.08 8.47
C TRP A 246 3.02 7.00 7.24
N GLU A 247 2.57 6.48 6.10
CA GLU A 247 2.46 7.23 4.82
C GLU A 247 3.78 7.71 4.17
N VAL A 248 4.96 7.34 4.69
CA VAL A 248 6.25 7.58 4.01
C VAL A 248 6.41 6.68 2.79
N VAL A 249 5.58 6.94 1.79
CA VAL A 249 5.52 6.27 0.48
C VAL A 249 5.20 7.28 -0.63
N ALA A 250 4.65 8.44 -0.28
CA ALA A 250 4.31 9.49 -1.24
C ALA A 250 5.45 10.50 -1.37
N VAL A 251 5.56 11.11 -2.56
CA VAL A 251 6.61 12.07 -2.90
C VAL A 251 6.76 13.20 -1.88
N PRO A 252 5.70 13.86 -1.36
CA PRO A 252 5.86 14.93 -0.38
C PRO A 252 6.54 14.46 0.92
N ASP A 253 6.10 13.33 1.47
CA ASP A 253 6.67 12.76 2.69
C ASP A 253 8.15 12.36 2.49
N LEU A 254 8.47 11.76 1.33
CA LEU A 254 9.85 11.41 0.96
C LEU A 254 10.74 12.65 0.79
N ARG A 255 10.22 13.72 0.18
CA ARG A 255 10.95 14.98 0.02
C ARG A 255 11.27 15.61 1.38
N GLN A 256 10.30 15.66 2.28
CA GLN A 256 10.48 16.20 3.62
C GLN A 256 11.54 15.40 4.40
N GLN A 257 11.44 14.07 4.41
CA GLN A 257 12.40 13.22 5.12
C GLN A 257 13.82 13.37 4.55
N ASN A 258 13.96 13.41 3.22
CA ASN A 258 15.24 13.65 2.55
C ASN A 258 15.82 15.02 2.91
N TRP A 259 14.99 16.06 2.90
CA TRP A 259 15.40 17.42 3.24
C TRP A 259 15.93 17.50 4.68
N GLU A 260 15.20 16.94 5.64
CA GLU A 260 15.60 16.93 7.04
C GLU A 260 16.92 16.17 7.26
N LEU A 261 17.10 15.01 6.62
CA LEU A 261 18.33 14.26 6.71
C LEU A 261 19.51 15.00 6.06
N ALA A 262 19.35 15.49 4.83
CA ALA A 262 20.40 16.21 4.12
C ALA A 262 20.84 17.47 4.88
N ARG A 263 19.89 18.22 5.45
CA ARG A 263 20.18 19.39 6.28
C ARG A 263 21.01 19.03 7.52
N ARG A 264 20.69 17.91 8.19
CA ARG A 264 21.45 17.39 9.34
C ARG A 264 22.88 17.01 8.94
N LEU A 265 23.04 16.22 7.88
CA LEU A 265 24.35 15.74 7.43
C LEU A 265 25.26 16.87 6.93
N ALA A 266 24.68 17.91 6.32
CA ALA A 266 25.43 19.07 5.85
C ALA A 266 25.73 20.10 6.95
N HIS A 267 25.28 19.88 8.19
CA HIS A 267 25.29 20.87 9.27
C HIS A 267 24.70 22.24 8.84
N ALA A 268 23.74 22.23 7.91
CA ALA A 268 23.20 23.42 7.30
C ALA A 268 22.06 24.00 8.15
N GLN A 269 22.05 25.33 8.34
CA GLN A 269 20.95 26.03 9.00
C GLN A 269 19.84 26.51 8.04
N TRP A 270 19.80 26.00 6.81
CA TRP A 270 18.84 26.47 5.81
C TRP A 270 17.38 26.29 6.28
N VAL A 271 16.62 27.37 6.20
CA VAL A 271 15.16 27.36 6.34
C VAL A 271 14.59 27.02 4.96
N GLY A 272 13.65 26.08 4.88
CA GLY A 272 13.08 25.65 3.60
C GLY A 272 12.47 26.83 2.84
N GLY A 273 12.75 26.92 1.53
CA GLY A 273 12.08 27.86 0.64
C GLY A 273 10.64 27.42 0.33
N GLU A 274 9.75 28.37 0.03
CA GLU A 274 8.38 28.06 -0.37
C GLU A 274 8.38 27.15 -1.60
N GLY A 275 7.76 25.96 -1.48
CA GLY A 275 7.66 24.96 -2.55
C GLY A 275 8.36 23.62 -2.29
N LEU A 276 8.86 23.37 -1.07
CA LEU A 276 9.28 22.04 -0.63
C LEU A 276 8.10 21.13 -0.29
#